data_AF-A0A1V6N945-F1
#
_entry.id   AF-A0A1V6N945-F1
#
_cell.length_a   1.000
_cell.length_b   1.000
_cell.length_c   1.000
_cell.angle_alpha   90.00
_cell.angle_beta   90.00
_cell.angle_gamma   90.00
#
_symmetry.space_group_name_H-M   'P 1'
#
loop_
_entity.id
_entity.type
_entity.pdbx_description
1 polymer ?
#
loop_
_entity_poly.entity_id
_entity_poly.type
_entity_poly.pdbx_seq_one_letter_code
_entity_poly.pdbx_strand_id
1 'polypeptide(L)'
;MEDSLRPSKEAFEYTLRASYQLWSTHFNASDTRLPLECIDLKPLLKDTPAFLADGLIPSDRVFSFACAKNRHNLEIKGRSRWQTSKAGADCITPSKVIPLGLPLGVAEARKVELSKDAPLSKWPGVRGISGYDEGNHIAVLFMAWAYILSTKWAELLDRSEKHQCSTKYSSETCQEPETSVQPEVIEVDLPPGASEAEIVWWNAILSGTPAWEICVEYESERFLSPWSVSLGGAISMRAKHGIHLQSTTYKPPSPTTAFQYLTRFCDHHRLYAQCTAALSASFFTRDPFLRKSLTLPIPRPAKTPKYHSTQTSPQSISALISEHEKLLPYYMTLSSEMWLTTLPAVESTFFNPEIPCNLVSAWMNPAFAIINPIIKQNNIPRLLHGLSARQPRVASLWLGAAIMGRSSTYLKHCEQGMTAPSLEAEAWMGVTTTFVTQPPGTYDTDADSFGWKPFGSTKVCDTDILLREHLGCGCHVLEYEGWDWELGDGSRVEDTGVEARFASLLPTSNCASASASVAAPFSMCVSCPKPGFTSPGLPALPKDCEYNLYSDGKSDNPTRGIFCWLRSDGFPPNEKGIFQHSWIVIADDSDEEVDERESDDSTAGARAERVEDWLGGVNDVDVVVEVQTESCR
;
A
#
# COMPACT_ATOMS: atom_id res chain seq x y z
N MET A 1 -1.63 35.81 24.76
CA MET A 1 -2.36 34.54 24.89
C MET A 1 -1.51 33.52 24.18
N GLU A 2 -1.17 32.41 24.83
CA GLU A 2 -0.55 31.29 24.10
C GLU A 2 -1.54 30.81 23.03
N ASP A 3 -1.00 30.46 21.87
CA ASP A 3 -1.78 29.90 20.78
C ASP A 3 -2.37 28.56 21.22
N SER A 4 -3.67 28.36 21.02
CA SER A 4 -4.42 27.21 21.51
C SER A 4 -4.07 25.90 20.79
N LEU A 5 -3.52 25.98 19.57
CA LEU A 5 -3.21 24.81 18.75
C LEU A 5 -1.72 24.66 18.46
N ARG A 6 -0.99 25.76 18.28
CA ARG A 6 0.45 25.70 18.01
C ARG A 6 1.21 25.19 19.24
N PRO A 7 2.19 24.30 19.05
CA PRO A 7 3.03 23.82 20.15
C PRO A 7 3.92 24.94 20.69
N SER A 8 4.43 24.76 21.91
CA SER A 8 5.46 25.67 22.44
C SER A 8 6.70 25.64 21.56
N LYS A 9 7.46 26.76 21.58
CA LYS A 9 8.71 26.87 20.81
C LYS A 9 9.70 25.78 21.21
N GLU A 10 9.77 25.43 22.49
CA GLU A 10 10.64 24.39 23.02
C GLU A 10 10.25 23.00 22.51
N ALA A 11 8.95 22.68 22.49
CA ALA A 11 8.46 21.39 22.00
C ALA A 11 8.68 21.24 20.49
N PHE A 12 8.46 22.31 19.72
CA PHE A 12 8.74 22.35 18.29
C PHE A 12 10.23 22.16 18.02
N GLU A 13 11.10 22.94 18.68
CA GLU A 13 12.56 22.88 18.51
C GLU A 13 13.13 21.50 18.85
N TYR A 14 12.66 20.91 19.95
CA TYR A 14 13.07 19.56 20.35
C TYR A 14 12.69 18.52 19.28
N THR A 15 11.43 18.50 18.86
CA THR A 15 10.92 17.55 17.87
C THR A 15 11.64 17.71 16.54
N LEU A 16 11.89 18.95 16.12
CA LEU A 16 12.60 19.29 14.90
C LEU A 16 14.03 18.74 14.89
N ARG A 17 14.79 18.95 15.96
CA ARG A 17 16.17 18.45 16.07
C ARG A 17 16.23 16.93 16.20
N ALA A 18 15.32 16.34 16.96
CA ALA A 18 15.24 14.88 17.13
C ALA A 18 14.92 14.20 15.79
N SER A 19 13.95 14.75 15.05
CA SER A 19 13.62 14.31 13.69
C SER A 19 14.84 14.44 12.77
N TYR A 20 15.50 15.60 12.74
CA TYR A 20 16.69 15.81 11.91
C TYR A 20 17.80 14.78 12.19
N GLN A 21 18.08 14.49 13.46
CA GLN A 21 19.08 13.49 13.85
C GLN A 21 18.70 12.08 13.37
N LEU A 22 17.44 11.68 13.57
CA LEU A 22 16.93 10.37 13.16
C LEU A 22 17.06 10.18 11.65
N TRP A 23 16.47 11.09 10.86
CA TRP A 23 16.49 11.00 9.41
C TRP A 23 17.91 11.09 8.84
N SER A 24 18.77 11.94 9.40
CA SER A 24 20.17 12.02 8.97
C SER A 24 20.87 10.67 9.16
N THR A 25 20.64 10.00 10.29
CA THR A 25 21.25 8.69 10.59
C THR A 25 20.87 7.64 9.53
N HIS A 26 19.60 7.59 9.12
CA HIS A 26 19.15 6.63 8.10
C HIS A 26 19.73 6.91 6.70
N PHE A 27 19.93 8.19 6.35
CA PHE A 27 20.37 8.62 5.01
C PHE A 27 21.88 8.90 4.88
N ASN A 28 22.67 8.55 5.90
CA ASN A 28 24.13 8.72 5.95
C ASN A 28 24.91 7.64 5.20
N ALA A 29 24.26 6.60 4.69
CA ALA A 29 24.94 5.53 3.98
C ALA A 29 25.45 5.97 2.60
N SER A 30 26.67 5.52 2.27
CA SER A 30 27.33 5.78 0.99
C SER A 30 27.38 4.56 0.07
N ASP A 31 26.72 3.46 0.42
CA ASP A 31 26.70 2.25 -0.42
C ASP A 31 25.88 2.52 -1.68
N THR A 32 26.44 2.11 -2.82
CA THR A 32 25.80 2.25 -4.13
C THR A 32 24.89 1.07 -4.47
N ARG A 33 24.96 -0.03 -3.70
CA ARG A 33 24.09 -1.21 -3.82
C ARG A 33 22.83 -1.06 -2.99
N LEU A 34 21.78 -1.80 -3.37
CA LEU A 34 20.51 -1.82 -2.66
C LEU A 34 20.60 -2.59 -1.33
N PRO A 35 19.85 -2.20 -0.29
CA PRO A 35 19.63 -3.00 0.91
C PRO A 35 19.01 -4.37 0.59
N LEU A 36 19.23 -5.37 1.46
CA LEU A 36 18.67 -6.72 1.31
C LEU A 36 17.14 -6.71 1.45
N GLU A 37 16.64 -5.85 2.33
CA GLU A 37 15.23 -5.67 2.63
C GLU A 37 14.43 -5.26 1.39
N CYS A 38 15.07 -4.62 0.39
CA CYS A 38 14.42 -4.26 -0.87
C CYS A 38 14.00 -5.47 -1.72
N ILE A 39 14.54 -6.66 -1.45
CA ILE A 39 14.20 -7.88 -2.18
C ILE A 39 13.58 -8.96 -1.29
N ASP A 40 13.15 -8.59 -0.10
CA ASP A 40 12.36 -9.45 0.79
C ASP A 40 10.90 -9.00 0.76
N LEU A 41 10.04 -9.81 0.14
CA LEU A 41 8.60 -9.55 0.05
C LEU A 41 7.83 -10.20 1.20
N LYS A 42 8.40 -11.20 1.87
CA LYS A 42 7.67 -11.98 2.87
C LYS A 42 7.26 -11.14 4.09
N PRO A 43 8.08 -10.22 4.62
CA PRO A 43 7.68 -9.33 5.71
C PRO A 43 6.49 -8.43 5.39
N LEU A 44 6.14 -8.23 4.11
CA LEU A 44 4.92 -7.50 3.74
C LEU A 44 3.65 -8.27 4.05
N LEU A 45 3.72 -9.59 4.27
CA LEU A 45 2.53 -10.40 4.51
C LEU A 45 2.39 -10.66 6.02
N LYS A 46 1.32 -10.12 6.62
CA LYS A 46 0.90 -10.37 8.00
C LYS A 46 -0.45 -11.10 8.01
N ASP A 47 -1.57 -10.41 8.24
CA ASP A 47 -2.90 -11.02 8.24
C ASP A 47 -3.57 -10.94 6.86
N THR A 48 -2.76 -10.95 5.78
CA THR A 48 -3.26 -10.80 4.40
C THR A 48 -4.12 -12.01 4.00
N PRO A 49 -5.37 -11.84 3.55
CA PRO A 49 -6.18 -12.95 3.03
C PRO A 49 -5.70 -13.41 1.65
N ALA A 50 -5.91 -14.69 1.33
CA ALA A 50 -5.59 -15.22 0.02
C ALA A 50 -6.60 -14.73 -1.01
N PHE A 51 -6.14 -14.13 -2.11
CA PHE A 51 -7.00 -13.61 -3.17
C PHE A 51 -8.00 -14.66 -3.66
N LEU A 52 -9.28 -14.29 -3.76
CA LEU A 52 -10.38 -15.18 -4.13
C LEU A 52 -10.46 -16.45 -3.26
N ALA A 53 -10.16 -16.31 -1.97
CA ALA A 53 -10.20 -17.39 -0.98
C ALA A 53 -9.40 -18.64 -1.43
N ASP A 54 -8.22 -18.45 -2.04
CA ASP A 54 -7.46 -19.56 -2.60
C ASP A 54 -7.15 -20.63 -1.53
N GLY A 55 -7.45 -21.89 -1.86
CA GLY A 55 -7.35 -23.04 -0.95
C GLY A 55 -8.34 -23.08 0.22
N LEU A 56 -9.35 -22.20 0.29
CA LEU A 56 -10.38 -22.22 1.33
C LEU A 56 -11.73 -22.74 0.84
N ILE A 57 -11.98 -22.65 -0.47
CA ILE A 57 -13.20 -23.17 -1.09
C ILE A 57 -12.91 -24.59 -1.61
N PRO A 58 -13.69 -25.61 -1.20
CA PRO A 58 -13.57 -26.97 -1.73
C PRO A 58 -13.75 -27.00 -3.26
N SER A 59 -12.95 -27.81 -3.96
CA SER A 59 -12.94 -27.86 -5.43
C SER A 59 -14.24 -28.39 -6.05
N ASP A 60 -15.04 -29.13 -5.29
CA ASP A 60 -16.34 -29.67 -5.67
C ASP A 60 -17.51 -28.73 -5.33
N ARG A 61 -17.26 -27.67 -4.56
CA ARG A 61 -18.28 -26.69 -4.21
C ARG A 61 -18.59 -25.83 -5.43
N VAL A 62 -19.86 -25.80 -5.78
CA VAL A 62 -20.41 -24.87 -6.76
C VAL A 62 -20.67 -23.53 -6.09
N PHE A 63 -20.16 -22.43 -6.64
CA PHE A 63 -20.35 -21.10 -6.09
C PHE A 63 -20.19 -19.99 -7.14
N SER A 64 -20.57 -18.78 -6.75
CA SER A 64 -20.17 -17.57 -7.46
C SER A 64 -19.77 -16.49 -6.48
N PHE A 65 -18.81 -15.64 -6.86
CA PHE A 65 -18.45 -14.47 -6.06
C PHE A 65 -19.52 -13.39 -6.16
N ALA A 66 -19.74 -12.66 -5.08
CA ALA A 66 -20.55 -11.45 -5.12
C ALA A 66 -19.71 -10.30 -5.67
N CYS A 67 -20.13 -9.74 -6.80
CA CYS A 67 -19.40 -8.68 -7.49
C CYS A 67 -20.23 -7.39 -7.57
N ALA A 68 -19.55 -6.28 -7.76
CA ALA A 68 -20.11 -5.02 -8.20
C ALA A 68 -19.36 -4.57 -9.45
N LYS A 69 -20.05 -3.98 -10.43
CA LYS A 69 -19.41 -3.45 -11.63
C LYS A 69 -19.79 -2.00 -11.88
N ASN A 70 -18.87 -1.28 -12.50
CA ASN A 70 -19.13 -0.05 -13.22
C ASN A 70 -18.45 -0.14 -14.60
N ARG A 71 -18.56 0.92 -15.42
CA ARG A 71 -18.03 0.91 -16.80
C ARG A 71 -16.52 0.64 -16.91
N HIS A 72 -15.77 0.83 -15.83
CA HIS A 72 -14.31 0.78 -15.85
C HIS A 72 -13.71 -0.34 -15.02
N ASN A 73 -14.45 -0.82 -14.01
CA ASN A 73 -13.96 -1.78 -13.04
C ASN A 73 -15.02 -2.82 -12.67
N LEU A 74 -14.54 -4.04 -12.46
CA LEU A 74 -15.24 -5.10 -11.76
C LEU A 74 -14.59 -5.23 -10.37
N GLU A 75 -15.39 -5.26 -9.32
CA GLU A 75 -14.96 -5.39 -7.94
C GLU A 75 -15.59 -6.62 -7.32
N ILE A 76 -14.82 -7.36 -6.52
CA ILE A 76 -15.33 -8.43 -5.67
C ILE A 76 -15.63 -7.88 -4.28
N LYS A 77 -16.76 -8.27 -3.71
CA LYS A 77 -17.19 -7.86 -2.37
C LYS A 77 -16.53 -8.73 -1.30
N GLY A 78 -16.09 -8.06 -0.24
CA GLY A 78 -15.69 -8.70 1.00
C GLY A 78 -15.89 -7.77 2.18
N ARG A 79 -15.51 -8.25 3.37
CA ARG A 79 -15.62 -7.48 4.62
C ARG A 79 -14.42 -7.73 5.51
N SER A 80 -13.84 -6.68 6.07
CA SER A 80 -12.90 -6.80 7.17
C SER A 80 -13.67 -6.89 8.50
N ARG A 81 -13.31 -7.86 9.34
CA ARG A 81 -13.88 -8.08 10.66
C ARG A 81 -12.91 -7.62 11.73
N TRP A 82 -13.45 -6.91 12.71
CA TRP A 82 -12.68 -6.28 13.77
C TRP A 82 -13.41 -6.41 15.10
N GLN A 83 -12.66 -6.51 16.17
CA GLN A 83 -13.17 -6.52 17.54
C GLN A 83 -12.37 -5.59 18.42
N THR A 84 -12.85 -5.32 19.64
CA THR A 84 -12.03 -4.62 20.62
C THR A 84 -11.14 -5.62 21.37
N SER A 85 -9.95 -5.20 21.78
CA SER A 85 -9.03 -6.03 22.57
C SER A 85 -9.59 -6.52 23.92
N LYS A 86 -10.74 -5.99 24.35
CA LYS A 86 -11.49 -6.37 25.56
C LYS A 86 -12.87 -6.95 25.25
N ALA A 87 -13.08 -7.46 24.02
CA ALA A 87 -14.34 -8.05 23.60
C ALA A 87 -14.81 -9.12 24.61
N GLY A 88 -16.05 -8.98 25.10
CA GLY A 88 -16.69 -9.95 25.98
C GLY A 88 -16.31 -9.91 27.46
N ALA A 89 -15.38 -9.05 27.89
CA ALA A 89 -15.01 -8.93 29.32
C ALA A 89 -15.65 -7.71 30.00
N ASP A 90 -15.58 -6.50 29.42
CA ASP A 90 -16.06 -5.25 30.05
C ASP A 90 -16.40 -4.12 29.05
N CYS A 91 -16.33 -4.38 27.74
CA CYS A 91 -16.55 -3.38 26.69
C CYS A 91 -17.92 -3.58 26.00
N ILE A 92 -18.69 -2.49 25.87
CA ILE A 92 -20.00 -2.51 25.20
C ILE A 92 -19.93 -2.41 23.67
N THR A 93 -18.76 -2.10 23.09
CA THR A 93 -18.61 -1.94 21.64
C THR A 93 -18.78 -3.30 20.95
N PRO A 94 -19.74 -3.43 20.00
CA PRO A 94 -19.85 -4.65 19.22
C PRO A 94 -18.68 -4.80 18.24
N SER A 95 -18.45 -6.03 17.76
CA SER A 95 -17.53 -6.25 16.64
C SER A 95 -17.91 -5.38 15.44
N LYS A 96 -16.89 -4.79 14.82
CA LYS A 96 -17.04 -3.90 13.67
C LYS A 96 -16.78 -4.68 12.39
N VAL A 97 -17.67 -4.54 11.43
CA VAL A 97 -17.54 -5.14 10.11
C VAL A 97 -17.51 -4.02 9.08
N ILE A 98 -16.46 -3.95 8.28
CA ILE A 98 -16.27 -2.90 7.28
C ILE A 98 -16.38 -3.54 5.88
N PRO A 99 -17.45 -3.26 5.12
CA PRO A 99 -17.57 -3.74 3.75
C PRO A 99 -16.53 -3.07 2.84
N LEU A 100 -15.87 -3.86 2.01
CA LEU A 100 -14.83 -3.40 1.10
C LEU A 100 -14.93 -4.13 -0.25
N GLY A 101 -14.79 -3.37 -1.32
CA GLY A 101 -14.61 -3.90 -2.67
C GLY A 101 -13.12 -4.06 -2.96
N LEU A 102 -12.70 -5.23 -3.46
CA LEU A 102 -11.36 -5.41 -4.01
C LEU A 102 -11.45 -5.42 -5.53
N PRO A 103 -10.57 -4.71 -6.25
CA PRO A 103 -10.63 -4.70 -7.70
C PRO A 103 -10.36 -6.08 -8.30
N LEU A 104 -11.36 -6.62 -8.99
CA LEU A 104 -11.35 -7.93 -9.62
C LEU A 104 -11.00 -7.84 -11.11
N GLY A 105 -11.40 -6.79 -11.82
CA GLY A 105 -11.14 -6.63 -13.25
C GLY A 105 -11.07 -5.18 -13.70
N VAL A 106 -10.43 -4.93 -14.84
CA VAL A 106 -10.26 -3.61 -15.45
C VAL A 106 -10.74 -3.59 -16.90
N ALA A 107 -11.17 -2.44 -17.40
CA ALA A 107 -11.56 -2.30 -18.79
C ALA A 107 -10.37 -2.39 -19.77
N GLU A 108 -9.19 -1.89 -19.38
CA GLU A 108 -8.03 -1.78 -20.27
C GLU A 108 -6.73 -2.27 -19.61
N ALA A 109 -5.84 -2.85 -20.42
CA ALA A 109 -4.51 -3.26 -19.99
C ALA A 109 -3.62 -2.03 -19.77
N ARG A 110 -2.75 -2.09 -18.76
CA ARG A 110 -1.81 -0.99 -18.50
C ARG A 110 -0.74 -0.92 -19.60
N LYS A 111 -0.61 0.25 -20.23
CA LYS A 111 0.48 0.50 -21.19
C LYS A 111 1.81 0.74 -20.46
N VAL A 112 2.82 -0.02 -20.84
CA VAL A 112 4.22 0.12 -20.41
C VAL A 112 5.10 0.35 -21.64
N GLU A 113 6.19 1.10 -21.50
CA GLU A 113 7.13 1.42 -22.58
C GLU A 113 8.56 1.21 -22.10
N LEU A 114 9.49 0.89 -23.00
CA LEU A 114 10.90 0.83 -22.66
C LEU A 114 11.56 2.20 -22.90
N SER A 115 12.39 2.63 -21.96
CA SER A 115 13.11 3.91 -22.07
C SER A 115 14.55 3.83 -21.57
N LYS A 116 15.42 4.64 -22.20
CA LYS A 116 16.80 4.86 -21.74
C LYS A 116 16.84 5.69 -20.45
N ASP A 117 15.82 6.52 -20.25
CA ASP A 117 15.66 7.42 -19.10
C ASP A 117 14.87 6.77 -17.96
N ALA A 118 14.44 5.51 -18.13
CA ALA A 118 13.77 4.78 -17.08
C ALA A 118 14.67 4.65 -15.83
N PRO A 119 14.07 4.72 -14.61
CA PRO A 119 14.79 4.49 -13.37
C PRO A 119 15.55 3.17 -13.38
N LEU A 120 16.68 3.14 -12.66
CA LEU A 120 17.49 1.92 -12.53
C LEU A 120 17.87 1.30 -13.89
N SER A 121 18.11 2.12 -14.92
CA SER A 121 18.56 1.66 -16.25
C SER A 121 19.84 0.82 -16.21
N LYS A 122 20.61 0.92 -15.11
CA LYS A 122 21.63 -0.05 -14.70
C LYS A 122 21.23 -0.64 -13.35
N TRP A 123 21.26 -1.96 -13.25
CA TRP A 123 21.04 -2.62 -11.97
C TRP A 123 22.22 -2.32 -11.02
N PRO A 124 21.98 -1.73 -9.84
CA PRO A 124 23.03 -1.41 -8.88
C PRO A 124 23.59 -2.63 -8.13
N GLY A 125 22.91 -3.78 -8.17
CA GLY A 125 23.20 -4.93 -7.32
C GLY A 125 22.64 -4.76 -5.90
N VAL A 126 22.69 -5.83 -5.11
CA VAL A 126 22.21 -5.87 -3.73
C VAL A 126 23.37 -6.15 -2.77
N ARG A 127 23.40 -5.47 -1.62
CA ARG A 127 24.42 -5.68 -0.59
C ARG A 127 24.40 -7.13 -0.12
N GLY A 128 25.57 -7.74 0.02
CA GLY A 128 25.70 -9.13 0.50
C GLY A 128 25.39 -10.21 -0.55
N ILE A 129 24.89 -9.84 -1.73
CA ILE A 129 24.64 -10.75 -2.85
C ILE A 129 25.72 -10.53 -3.91
N SER A 130 26.43 -11.59 -4.28
CA SER A 130 27.49 -11.55 -5.29
C SER A 130 27.38 -12.72 -6.25
N GLY A 131 27.78 -12.51 -7.50
CA GLY A 131 27.69 -13.52 -8.56
C GLY A 131 26.28 -13.74 -9.12
N TYR A 132 25.30 -12.92 -8.73
CA TYR A 132 23.95 -12.93 -9.30
C TYR A 132 23.64 -11.58 -9.95
N ASP A 133 22.56 -11.54 -10.73
CA ASP A 133 21.92 -10.31 -11.22
C ASP A 133 22.83 -9.43 -12.10
N GLU A 134 23.69 -10.06 -12.91
CA GLU A 134 24.46 -9.33 -13.93
C GLU A 134 23.55 -8.83 -15.06
N GLY A 135 23.87 -7.65 -15.59
CA GLY A 135 23.03 -6.99 -16.60
C GLY A 135 21.77 -6.38 -15.99
N ASN A 136 20.73 -6.19 -16.81
CA ASN A 136 19.43 -5.70 -16.38
C ASN A 136 18.33 -6.41 -17.18
N HIS A 137 17.49 -7.17 -16.50
CA HIS A 137 16.42 -7.98 -17.08
C HIS A 137 15.06 -7.65 -16.45
N ILE A 138 14.96 -6.55 -15.69
CA ILE A 138 13.75 -6.16 -14.95
C ILE A 138 12.52 -6.09 -15.87
N ALA A 139 12.63 -5.50 -17.06
CA ALA A 139 11.51 -5.42 -17.99
C ALA A 139 11.01 -6.80 -18.45
N VAL A 140 11.92 -7.74 -18.75
CA VAL A 140 11.57 -9.12 -19.16
C VAL A 140 10.86 -9.84 -18.03
N LEU A 141 11.42 -9.73 -16.81
CA LEU A 141 10.87 -10.36 -15.60
C LEU A 141 9.51 -9.76 -15.21
N PHE A 142 9.33 -8.44 -15.38
CA PHE A 142 8.07 -7.75 -15.13
C PHE A 142 6.97 -8.26 -16.06
N MET A 143 7.24 -8.40 -17.36
CA MET A 143 6.27 -8.94 -18.32
C MET A 143 5.89 -10.38 -17.99
N ALA A 144 6.85 -11.21 -17.56
CA ALA A 144 6.58 -12.58 -17.11
C ALA A 144 5.71 -12.61 -15.85
N TRP A 145 5.99 -11.78 -14.84
CA TRP A 145 5.17 -11.69 -13.63
C TRP A 145 3.76 -11.18 -13.90
N ALA A 146 3.61 -10.16 -14.75
CA ALA A 146 2.30 -9.65 -15.14
C ALA A 146 1.43 -10.75 -15.82
N TYR A 147 2.05 -11.59 -16.65
CA TYR A 147 1.39 -12.76 -17.23
C TYR A 147 1.03 -13.82 -16.17
N ILE A 148 1.98 -14.18 -15.28
CA ILE A 148 1.76 -15.19 -14.23
C ILE A 148 0.63 -14.75 -13.28
N LEU A 149 0.61 -13.49 -12.86
CA LEU A 149 -0.46 -12.92 -12.03
C LEU A 149 -1.80 -12.94 -12.77
N SER A 150 -1.82 -12.58 -14.05
CA SER A 150 -3.04 -12.57 -14.86
C SER A 150 -3.59 -13.98 -15.13
N THR A 151 -2.73 -14.95 -15.38
CA THR A 151 -3.15 -16.35 -15.53
C THR A 151 -3.61 -16.94 -14.21
N LYS A 152 -2.95 -16.62 -13.08
CA LYS A 152 -3.38 -17.07 -11.75
C LYS A 152 -4.73 -16.47 -11.39
N TRP A 153 -4.95 -15.20 -11.71
CA TRP A 153 -6.25 -14.54 -11.59
C TRP A 153 -7.34 -15.31 -12.34
N ALA A 154 -7.11 -15.66 -13.61
CA ALA A 154 -8.07 -16.43 -14.39
C ALA A 154 -8.30 -17.83 -13.80
N GLU A 155 -7.24 -18.55 -13.42
CA GLU A 155 -7.34 -19.88 -12.77
C GLU A 155 -8.20 -19.83 -11.50
N LEU A 156 -7.99 -18.82 -10.64
CA LEU A 156 -8.72 -18.68 -9.39
C LEU A 156 -10.19 -18.30 -9.61
N LEU A 157 -10.47 -17.51 -10.64
CA LEU A 157 -11.79 -16.99 -10.95
C LEU A 157 -12.66 -17.98 -11.73
N ASP A 158 -12.07 -18.82 -12.58
CA ASP A 158 -12.76 -19.85 -13.39
C ASP A 158 -13.43 -20.95 -12.53
N ARG A 159 -13.10 -21.02 -11.24
CA ARG A 159 -13.82 -21.83 -10.24
C ARG A 159 -15.25 -21.34 -9.99
N SER A 160 -15.58 -20.10 -10.37
CA SER A 160 -16.90 -19.49 -10.19
C SER A 160 -17.78 -19.70 -11.42
N GLU A 161 -19.03 -20.13 -11.23
CA GLU A 161 -19.96 -20.41 -12.34
C GLU A 161 -20.29 -19.19 -13.23
N LYS A 162 -20.32 -17.99 -12.62
CA LYS A 162 -20.67 -16.75 -13.31
C LYS A 162 -19.48 -16.04 -13.98
N HIS A 163 -18.27 -16.56 -13.86
CA HIS A 163 -17.06 -15.89 -14.30
C HIS A 163 -16.27 -16.77 -15.27
N GLN A 164 -16.75 -16.85 -16.52
CA GLN A 164 -16.08 -17.63 -17.55
C GLN A 164 -14.82 -16.90 -18.01
N CYS A 165 -13.66 -17.48 -17.72
CA CYS A 165 -12.38 -16.92 -18.11
C CYS A 165 -11.98 -17.42 -19.50
N SER A 166 -11.50 -16.51 -20.34
CA SER A 166 -10.88 -16.85 -21.62
C SER A 166 -9.40 -16.52 -21.57
N THR A 167 -8.57 -17.51 -21.90
CA THR A 167 -7.12 -17.36 -22.04
C THR A 167 -6.72 -17.85 -23.42
N LYS A 168 -6.36 -16.92 -24.32
CA LYS A 168 -6.02 -17.23 -25.72
C LYS A 168 -4.82 -16.42 -26.18
N TYR A 169 -4.06 -16.96 -27.13
CA TYR A 169 -3.17 -16.10 -27.93
C TYR A 169 -4.03 -15.28 -28.89
N SER A 170 -3.74 -13.99 -29.05
CA SER A 170 -4.48 -13.14 -29.98
C SER A 170 -4.15 -13.54 -31.42
N SER A 171 -5.19 -13.68 -32.26
CA SER A 171 -5.06 -14.07 -33.67
C SER A 171 -4.53 -12.96 -34.58
N GLU A 172 -4.36 -11.73 -34.08
CA GLU A 172 -3.80 -10.61 -34.83
C GLU A 172 -2.27 -10.70 -35.03
N THR A 173 -1.62 -11.69 -34.39
CA THR A 173 -0.15 -11.86 -34.37
C THR A 173 0.46 -12.34 -35.70
N CYS A 174 -0.29 -12.37 -36.80
CA CYS A 174 0.19 -12.82 -38.12
C CYS A 174 0.21 -11.72 -39.20
N GLN A 175 -0.08 -10.46 -38.88
CA GLN A 175 0.11 -9.36 -39.82
C GLN A 175 1.35 -8.55 -39.44
N GLU A 176 2.36 -8.58 -40.30
CA GLU A 176 3.48 -7.65 -40.22
C GLU A 176 2.92 -6.22 -40.24
N PRO A 177 3.39 -5.31 -39.36
CA PRO A 177 2.86 -3.96 -39.33
C PRO A 177 3.08 -3.23 -40.66
N GLU A 178 2.00 -2.92 -41.36
CA GLU A 178 2.00 -1.99 -42.49
C GLU A 178 2.22 -0.57 -41.97
N THR A 179 3.47 -0.15 -41.67
CA THR A 179 4.05 1.17 -42.02
C THR A 179 5.43 1.49 -41.37
N SER A 180 6.41 1.70 -42.25
CA SER A 180 7.52 2.68 -42.31
C SER A 180 8.49 3.01 -41.15
N VAL A 181 8.32 2.57 -39.90
CA VAL A 181 9.37 2.72 -38.87
C VAL A 181 9.56 1.40 -38.16
N GLN A 182 10.64 0.68 -38.48
CA GLN A 182 10.98 -0.55 -37.74
C GLN A 182 11.37 -0.15 -36.31
N PRO A 183 10.63 -0.61 -35.27
CA PRO A 183 10.99 -0.34 -33.90
C PRO A 183 12.37 -0.94 -33.60
N GLU A 184 13.15 -0.30 -32.71
CA GLU A 184 14.40 -0.87 -32.21
C GLU A 184 14.06 -2.18 -31.49
N VAL A 185 14.55 -3.31 -31.99
CA VAL A 185 14.23 -4.64 -31.45
C VAL A 185 15.35 -5.11 -30.53
N ILE A 186 15.02 -5.37 -29.27
CA ILE A 186 15.93 -5.97 -28.29
C ILE A 186 15.75 -7.48 -28.28
N GLU A 187 16.82 -8.21 -28.60
CA GLU A 187 16.83 -9.67 -28.50
C GLU A 187 17.10 -10.12 -27.05
N VAL A 188 16.23 -11.00 -26.56
CA VAL A 188 16.35 -11.63 -25.24
C VAL A 188 16.85 -13.06 -25.42
N ASP A 189 17.97 -13.38 -24.77
CA ASP A 189 18.55 -14.72 -24.83
C ASP A 189 17.75 -15.67 -23.92
N LEU A 190 17.29 -16.78 -24.48
CA LEU A 190 16.50 -17.78 -23.75
C LEU A 190 17.38 -18.95 -23.30
N PRO A 191 16.96 -19.70 -22.25
CA PRO A 191 17.69 -20.88 -21.82
C PRO A 191 17.92 -21.88 -22.96
N PRO A 192 19.10 -22.52 -23.04
CA PRO A 192 19.34 -23.56 -24.04
C PRO A 192 18.35 -24.72 -23.84
N GLY A 193 17.81 -25.24 -24.94
CA GLY A 193 16.80 -26.31 -24.89
C GLY A 193 15.43 -25.85 -24.37
N ALA A 194 15.11 -24.56 -24.49
CA ALA A 194 13.73 -24.08 -24.35
C ALA A 194 12.82 -24.82 -25.35
N SER A 195 11.65 -25.27 -24.88
CA SER A 195 10.68 -25.94 -25.76
C SER A 195 10.07 -24.94 -26.75
N GLU A 196 9.50 -25.41 -27.86
CA GLU A 196 8.80 -24.52 -28.79
C GLU A 196 7.67 -23.74 -28.08
N ALA A 197 6.94 -24.38 -27.17
CA ALA A 197 5.89 -23.73 -26.39
C ALA A 197 6.43 -22.62 -25.47
N GLU A 198 7.60 -22.81 -24.86
CA GLU A 198 8.28 -21.80 -24.05
C GLU A 198 8.73 -20.61 -24.89
N ILE A 199 9.30 -20.87 -26.07
CA ILE A 199 9.74 -19.83 -27.03
C ILE A 199 8.53 -19.02 -27.52
N VAL A 200 7.42 -19.69 -27.87
CA VAL A 200 6.18 -19.03 -28.29
C VAL A 200 5.62 -18.16 -27.17
N TRP A 201 5.61 -18.66 -25.93
CA TRP A 201 5.18 -17.88 -24.78
C TRP A 201 6.05 -16.64 -24.54
N TRP A 202 7.38 -16.78 -24.52
CA TRP A 202 8.29 -15.62 -24.37
C TRP A 202 8.08 -14.59 -25.48
N ASN A 203 7.94 -15.02 -26.73
CA ASN A 203 7.65 -14.08 -27.82
C ASN A 203 6.32 -13.36 -27.60
N ALA A 204 5.27 -14.07 -27.17
CA ALA A 204 3.95 -13.47 -26.93
C ALA A 204 3.96 -12.43 -25.80
N ILE A 205 4.69 -12.64 -24.71
CA ILE A 205 4.73 -11.66 -23.61
C ILE A 205 5.70 -10.49 -23.89
N LEU A 206 6.58 -10.61 -24.88
CA LEU A 206 7.58 -9.59 -25.24
C LEU A 206 7.19 -8.73 -26.46
N SER A 207 6.26 -9.18 -27.32
CA SER A 207 5.98 -8.60 -28.64
C SER A 207 5.20 -7.28 -28.68
N GLY A 208 4.83 -6.69 -27.54
CA GLY A 208 4.26 -5.35 -27.48
C GLY A 208 2.74 -5.25 -27.66
N THR A 209 2.21 -5.89 -28.69
CA THR A 209 0.76 -6.09 -28.82
C THR A 209 0.29 -7.15 -27.82
N PRO A 210 -0.97 -7.11 -27.32
CA PRO A 210 -1.49 -8.17 -26.46
C PRO A 210 -1.59 -9.46 -27.28
N ALA A 211 -0.46 -10.15 -27.45
CA ALA A 211 -0.39 -11.43 -28.11
C ALA A 211 -1.01 -12.52 -27.24
N TRP A 212 -1.36 -12.19 -25.99
CA TRP A 212 -2.22 -12.97 -25.12
C TRP A 212 -3.38 -12.11 -24.62
N GLU A 213 -4.52 -12.76 -24.48
CA GLU A 213 -5.75 -12.17 -24.01
C GLU A 213 -6.25 -13.03 -22.85
N ILE A 214 -6.20 -12.46 -21.64
CA ILE A 214 -6.77 -13.06 -20.42
C ILE A 214 -7.87 -12.14 -19.93
N CYS A 215 -9.11 -12.60 -20.05
CA CYS A 215 -10.29 -11.83 -19.70
C CYS A 215 -11.35 -12.69 -19.05
N VAL A 216 -12.28 -12.03 -18.37
CA VAL A 216 -13.50 -12.61 -17.84
C VAL A 216 -14.70 -11.92 -18.47
N GLU A 217 -15.71 -12.69 -18.81
CA GLU A 217 -17.04 -12.16 -19.13
C GLU A 217 -17.92 -12.19 -17.88
N TYR A 218 -18.46 -11.04 -17.51
CA TYR A 218 -19.36 -10.89 -16.37
C TYR A 218 -20.54 -10.01 -16.76
N GLU A 219 -21.76 -10.55 -16.69
CA GLU A 219 -23.00 -9.85 -17.09
C GLU A 219 -22.89 -9.18 -18.48
N SER A 220 -22.41 -9.94 -19.46
CA SER A 220 -22.20 -9.52 -20.86
C SER A 220 -21.18 -8.39 -21.08
N GLU A 221 -20.42 -8.03 -20.04
CA GLU A 221 -19.29 -7.11 -20.13
C GLU A 221 -17.99 -7.86 -19.94
N ARG A 222 -16.95 -7.36 -20.62
CA ARG A 222 -15.65 -8.00 -20.64
C ARG A 222 -14.64 -7.19 -19.83
N PHE A 223 -13.97 -7.86 -18.92
CA PHE A 223 -12.93 -7.28 -18.07
C PHE A 223 -11.61 -8.04 -18.21
N LEU A 224 -10.50 -7.33 -18.08
CA LEU A 224 -9.14 -7.87 -18.08
C LEU A 224 -8.65 -8.02 -16.64
N SER A 225 -7.61 -8.84 -16.47
CA SER A 225 -6.86 -8.95 -15.22
C SER A 225 -6.35 -7.58 -14.73
N PRO A 226 -6.40 -7.29 -13.42
CA PRO A 226 -5.74 -6.14 -12.78
C PRO A 226 -4.25 -5.98 -13.14
N TRP A 227 -3.57 -7.09 -13.45
CA TRP A 227 -2.14 -7.14 -13.81
C TRP A 227 -1.91 -7.25 -15.32
N SER A 228 -2.94 -7.02 -16.13
CA SER A 228 -2.82 -7.03 -17.59
C SER A 228 -1.98 -5.84 -18.06
N VAL A 229 -0.97 -6.11 -18.87
CA VAL A 229 -0.03 -5.12 -19.39
C VAL A 229 0.13 -5.25 -20.90
N SER A 230 0.32 -4.12 -21.58
CA SER A 230 0.66 -4.05 -23.00
C SER A 230 1.94 -3.24 -23.17
N LEU A 231 2.87 -3.73 -23.98
CA LEU A 231 4.15 -3.06 -24.21
C LEU A 231 4.04 -2.18 -25.47
N GLY A 232 3.95 -0.87 -25.26
CA GLY A 232 3.92 0.13 -26.33
C GLY A 232 5.28 0.75 -26.61
N GLY A 233 5.27 1.77 -27.47
CA GLY A 233 6.42 2.62 -27.74
C GLY A 233 7.27 2.18 -28.93
N ALA A 234 8.43 2.83 -29.08
CA ALA A 234 9.32 2.67 -30.25
C ALA A 234 10.32 1.51 -30.12
N ILE A 235 10.37 0.85 -28.96
CA ILE A 235 11.32 -0.24 -28.67
C ILE A 235 10.50 -1.49 -28.34
N SER A 236 10.76 -2.58 -29.04
CA SER A 236 10.12 -3.88 -28.79
C SER A 236 11.14 -4.90 -28.31
N MET A 237 10.66 -6.00 -27.72
CA MET A 237 11.48 -7.13 -27.31
C MET A 237 11.07 -8.37 -28.10
N ARG A 238 12.03 -9.26 -28.35
CA ARG A 238 11.72 -10.60 -28.87
C ARG A 238 12.71 -11.63 -28.34
N ALA A 239 12.31 -12.89 -28.29
CA ALA A 239 13.25 -13.96 -28.04
C ALA A 239 14.25 -14.08 -29.20
N LYS A 240 15.52 -14.30 -28.87
CA LYS A 240 16.57 -14.54 -29.86
C LYS A 240 16.29 -15.84 -30.63
N HIS A 241 16.34 -15.78 -31.96
CA HIS A 241 15.98 -16.92 -32.81
C HIS A 241 16.95 -18.09 -32.66
N GLY A 242 16.41 -19.27 -32.33
CA GLY A 242 17.16 -20.52 -32.36
C GLY A 242 16.55 -21.64 -33.22
N ILE A 243 15.29 -21.56 -33.63
CA ILE A 243 14.57 -22.69 -34.26
C ILE A 243 13.52 -22.20 -35.27
N HIS A 244 13.37 -22.94 -36.38
CA HIS A 244 12.24 -22.84 -37.29
C HIS A 244 10.97 -23.32 -36.56
N LEU A 245 10.13 -22.39 -36.08
CA LEU A 245 8.88 -22.73 -35.41
C LEU A 245 8.02 -23.62 -36.33
N GLN A 246 7.53 -24.75 -35.82
CA GLN A 246 6.52 -25.52 -36.54
C GLN A 246 5.19 -24.77 -36.51
N SER A 247 4.38 -24.90 -37.56
CA SER A 247 3.04 -24.29 -37.67
C SER A 247 2.01 -25.01 -36.78
N THR A 248 2.35 -25.21 -35.50
CA THR A 248 1.51 -25.88 -34.50
C THR A 248 0.79 -24.84 -33.67
N THR A 249 -0.50 -25.04 -33.41
CA THR A 249 -1.27 -24.17 -32.51
C THR A 249 -0.90 -24.48 -31.06
N TYR A 250 -0.16 -23.57 -30.43
CA TYR A 250 0.17 -23.67 -29.01
C TYR A 250 -0.93 -23.03 -28.13
N LYS A 251 -1.14 -23.57 -26.94
CA LYS A 251 -2.00 -22.95 -25.91
C LYS A 251 -1.15 -22.11 -24.96
N PRO A 252 -1.67 -20.99 -24.44
CA PRO A 252 -0.98 -20.24 -23.38
C PRO A 252 -0.73 -21.12 -22.15
N PRO A 253 0.44 -21.03 -21.50
CA PRO A 253 0.78 -21.86 -20.34
C PRO A 253 -0.07 -21.52 -19.09
N SER A 254 -0.23 -22.52 -18.21
CA SER A 254 -0.81 -22.31 -16.87
C SER A 254 0.13 -21.47 -15.98
N PRO A 255 -0.35 -20.91 -14.85
CA PRO A 255 0.49 -20.14 -13.92
C PRO A 255 1.74 -20.91 -13.48
N THR A 256 1.59 -22.17 -13.08
CA THR A 256 2.71 -23.05 -12.69
C THR A 256 3.67 -23.30 -13.84
N THR A 257 3.17 -23.52 -15.06
CA THR A 257 4.03 -23.75 -16.23
C THR A 257 4.81 -22.49 -16.61
N ALA A 258 4.16 -21.33 -16.59
CA ALA A 258 4.79 -20.03 -16.82
C ALA A 258 5.83 -19.70 -15.73
N PHE A 259 5.55 -20.03 -14.47
CA PHE A 259 6.51 -19.87 -13.37
C PHE A 259 7.73 -20.80 -13.53
N GLN A 260 7.56 -22.02 -14.07
CA GLN A 260 8.69 -22.90 -14.41
C GLN A 260 9.56 -22.30 -15.52
N TYR A 261 8.95 -21.73 -16.56
CA TYR A 261 9.70 -21.02 -17.61
C TYR A 261 10.45 -19.80 -17.07
N LEU A 262 9.81 -19.00 -16.21
CA LEU A 262 10.46 -17.89 -15.50
C LEU A 262 11.64 -18.38 -14.64
N THR A 263 11.46 -19.47 -13.91
CA THR A 263 12.51 -20.05 -13.06
C THR A 263 13.71 -20.50 -13.89
N ARG A 264 13.48 -21.19 -15.02
CA ARG A 264 14.55 -21.57 -15.96
C ARG A 264 15.29 -20.37 -16.52
N PHE A 265 14.56 -19.30 -16.86
CA PHE A 265 15.15 -18.05 -17.32
C PHE A 265 16.03 -17.41 -16.23
N CYS A 266 15.54 -17.36 -14.99
CA CYS A 266 16.30 -16.87 -13.85
C CYS A 266 17.53 -17.74 -13.56
N ASP A 267 17.43 -19.06 -13.63
CA ASP A 267 18.57 -19.98 -13.48
C ASP A 267 19.64 -19.73 -14.56
N HIS A 268 19.23 -19.59 -15.82
CA HIS A 268 20.12 -19.36 -16.96
C HIS A 268 20.91 -18.03 -16.84
N HIS A 269 20.23 -16.95 -16.46
CA HIS A 269 20.80 -15.61 -16.33
C HIS A 269 21.34 -15.29 -14.93
N ARG A 270 21.24 -16.24 -14.01
CA ARG A 270 21.57 -16.08 -12.58
C ARG A 270 20.84 -14.91 -11.90
N LEU A 271 19.54 -14.77 -12.15
CA LEU A 271 18.71 -13.68 -11.65
C LEU A 271 17.96 -14.10 -10.38
N TYR A 272 18.19 -13.38 -9.29
CA TYR A 272 17.47 -13.59 -8.04
C TYR A 272 16.84 -12.28 -7.57
N ALA A 273 17.67 -11.29 -7.26
CA ALA A 273 17.21 -10.01 -6.75
C ALA A 273 16.32 -9.28 -7.77
N GLN A 274 16.68 -9.33 -9.06
CA GLN A 274 15.87 -8.72 -10.11
C GLN A 274 14.51 -9.41 -10.28
N CYS A 275 14.43 -10.74 -10.05
CA CYS A 275 13.17 -11.49 -10.14
C CYS A 275 12.18 -11.04 -9.07
N THR A 276 12.62 -10.95 -7.82
CA THR A 276 11.78 -10.44 -6.71
C THR A 276 11.44 -8.96 -6.88
N ALA A 277 12.39 -8.15 -7.33
CA ALA A 277 12.17 -6.73 -7.57
C ALA A 277 11.11 -6.46 -8.66
N ALA A 278 11.13 -7.25 -9.73
CA ALA A 278 10.13 -7.16 -10.80
C ALA A 278 8.72 -7.59 -10.33
N LEU A 279 8.62 -8.60 -9.44
CA LEU A 279 7.35 -8.95 -8.79
C LEU A 279 6.82 -7.81 -7.92
N SER A 280 7.68 -7.13 -7.16
CA SER A 280 7.26 -5.95 -6.40
C SER A 280 6.81 -4.81 -7.33
N ALA A 281 7.49 -4.60 -8.44
CA ALA A 281 7.11 -3.59 -9.43
C ALA A 281 5.73 -3.85 -10.06
N SER A 282 5.34 -5.12 -10.24
CA SER A 282 4.01 -5.45 -10.79
C SER A 282 2.85 -5.06 -9.85
N PHE A 283 3.11 -4.76 -8.58
CA PHE A 283 2.07 -4.29 -7.65
C PHE A 283 1.54 -2.90 -8.04
N PHE A 284 2.34 -2.12 -8.77
CA PHE A 284 2.01 -0.74 -9.17
C PHE A 284 1.38 -0.64 -10.56
N THR A 285 1.00 -1.77 -11.17
CA THR A 285 0.35 -1.81 -12.50
C THR A 285 -0.96 -1.00 -12.52
N ARG A 286 -1.65 -0.92 -11.38
CA ARG A 286 -2.91 -0.20 -11.18
C ARG A 286 -2.78 1.19 -10.57
N ASP A 287 -1.60 1.82 -10.61
CA ASP A 287 -1.46 3.15 -10.01
C ASP A 287 -2.47 4.16 -10.61
N PRO A 288 -3.42 4.69 -9.80
CA PRO A 288 -4.49 5.56 -10.26
C PRO A 288 -4.00 6.97 -10.61
N PHE A 289 -2.81 7.35 -10.14
CA PHE A 289 -2.19 8.64 -10.41
C PHE A 289 -1.43 8.65 -11.76
N LEU A 290 -1.58 7.61 -12.58
CA LEU A 290 -0.94 7.52 -13.89
C LEU A 290 -1.80 8.12 -14.99
N ARG A 291 -1.37 9.29 -15.50
CA ARG A 291 -1.88 9.88 -16.75
C ARG A 291 -1.01 9.57 -17.97
N LYS A 292 0.21 9.06 -17.77
CA LYS A 292 1.19 8.73 -18.81
C LYS A 292 1.56 7.25 -18.76
N SER A 293 2.06 6.72 -19.87
CA SER A 293 2.64 5.37 -19.94
C SER A 293 3.74 5.20 -18.89
N LEU A 294 3.80 4.03 -18.27
CA LEU A 294 4.87 3.65 -17.36
C LEU A 294 6.12 3.30 -18.17
N THR A 295 7.31 3.67 -17.69
CA THR A 295 8.56 3.37 -18.38
C THR A 295 9.40 2.36 -17.61
N LEU A 296 9.84 1.31 -18.29
CA LEU A 296 10.72 0.27 -17.76
C LEU A 296 12.12 0.38 -18.38
N PRO A 297 13.17 -0.07 -17.68
CA PRO A 297 14.53 -0.05 -18.19
C PRO A 297 14.69 -0.99 -19.38
N ILE A 298 15.35 -0.51 -20.45
CA ILE A 298 15.72 -1.35 -21.59
C ILE A 298 16.62 -2.50 -21.11
N PRO A 299 16.31 -3.77 -21.44
CA PRO A 299 17.13 -4.91 -21.06
C PRO A 299 18.57 -4.77 -21.54
N ARG A 300 19.52 -5.19 -20.70
CA ARG A 300 20.96 -5.15 -21.01
C ARG A 300 21.59 -6.49 -20.62
N PRO A 301 22.13 -7.25 -21.59
CA PRO A 301 22.83 -8.49 -21.27
C PRO A 301 24.12 -8.21 -20.49
N ALA A 302 24.61 -9.21 -19.78
CA ALA A 302 25.91 -9.14 -19.11
C ALA A 302 27.03 -8.90 -20.15
N LYS A 303 27.94 -7.95 -19.87
CA LYS A 303 28.98 -7.53 -20.83
C LYS A 303 30.09 -8.57 -21.04
N THR A 304 30.21 -9.55 -20.15
CA THR A 304 31.06 -10.73 -20.27
C THR A 304 30.61 -11.69 -19.17
N PRO A 305 30.11 -12.91 -19.45
CA PRO A 305 29.86 -13.90 -18.41
C PRO A 305 31.22 -14.37 -17.87
N LYS A 306 31.77 -13.64 -16.90
CA LYS A 306 32.93 -14.11 -16.16
C LYS A 306 32.39 -15.19 -15.23
N TYR A 307 32.52 -16.44 -15.65
CA TYR A 307 32.36 -17.60 -14.78
C TYR A 307 33.41 -17.48 -13.66
N HIS A 308 33.05 -16.78 -12.59
CA HIS A 308 33.87 -16.72 -11.39
C HIS A 308 33.79 -18.09 -10.72
N SER A 309 34.78 -18.93 -11.01
CA SER A 309 34.99 -20.29 -10.50
C SER A 309 35.41 -20.35 -9.02
N THR A 310 35.04 -19.37 -8.20
CA THR A 310 35.38 -19.37 -6.77
C THR A 310 34.15 -19.67 -5.92
N GLN A 311 34.24 -20.83 -5.28
CA GLN A 311 33.26 -21.56 -4.48
C GLN A 311 32.75 -20.77 -3.27
N THR A 312 31.44 -20.50 -3.29
CA THR A 312 30.47 -21.08 -2.35
C THR A 312 29.30 -21.47 -3.23
N SER A 313 28.83 -22.73 -3.18
CA SER A 313 27.67 -23.15 -3.99
C SER A 313 26.54 -22.14 -3.77
N PRO A 314 26.20 -21.31 -4.76
CA PRO A 314 25.13 -20.36 -4.61
C PRO A 314 23.86 -21.17 -4.33
N GLN A 315 23.00 -20.72 -3.41
CA GLN A 315 21.70 -21.37 -3.24
C GLN A 315 21.01 -21.44 -4.62
N SER A 316 20.38 -22.57 -4.92
CA SER A 316 19.65 -22.75 -6.18
C SER A 316 18.67 -21.59 -6.36
N ILE A 317 18.67 -20.93 -7.52
CA ILE A 317 17.77 -19.79 -7.75
C ILE A 317 16.34 -20.24 -7.68
N SER A 318 16.03 -21.41 -8.23
CA SER A 318 14.76 -22.08 -8.02
C SER A 318 14.38 -22.17 -6.53
N ALA A 319 15.30 -22.55 -5.64
CA ALA A 319 15.01 -22.58 -4.20
C ALA A 319 14.74 -21.17 -3.63
N LEU A 320 15.51 -20.17 -4.07
CA LEU A 320 15.38 -18.77 -3.63
C LEU A 320 14.07 -18.09 -4.05
N ILE A 321 13.50 -18.45 -5.20
CA ILE A 321 12.28 -17.81 -5.73
C ILE A 321 11.02 -18.67 -5.63
N SER A 322 11.15 -19.98 -5.38
CA SER A 322 10.02 -20.93 -5.32
C SER A 322 8.95 -20.56 -4.29
N GLU A 323 9.30 -19.83 -3.23
CA GLU A 323 8.35 -19.39 -2.23
C GLU A 323 7.32 -18.40 -2.82
N HIS A 324 7.72 -17.59 -3.81
CA HIS A 324 6.83 -16.62 -4.44
C HIS A 324 5.64 -17.26 -5.16
N GLU A 325 5.80 -18.46 -5.72
CA GLU A 325 4.68 -19.19 -6.35
C GLU A 325 3.58 -19.51 -5.33
N LYS A 326 3.97 -19.92 -4.12
CA LYS A 326 3.03 -20.26 -3.03
C LYS A 326 2.38 -19.02 -2.43
N LEU A 327 3.11 -17.91 -2.39
CA LEU A 327 2.64 -16.65 -1.80
C LEU A 327 1.85 -15.78 -2.79
N LEU A 328 1.76 -16.17 -4.05
CA LEU A 328 1.15 -15.40 -5.12
C LEU A 328 -0.28 -14.91 -4.80
N PRO A 329 -1.20 -15.74 -4.26
CA PRO A 329 -2.55 -15.27 -3.91
C PRO A 329 -2.56 -14.15 -2.87
N TYR A 330 -1.59 -14.10 -1.95
CA TYR A 330 -1.51 -13.05 -0.94
C TYR A 330 -0.96 -11.75 -1.53
N TYR A 331 0.08 -11.85 -2.37
CA TYR A 331 0.58 -10.71 -3.14
C TYR A 331 -0.50 -10.11 -4.05
N MET A 332 -1.38 -10.94 -4.61
CA MET A 332 -2.50 -10.49 -5.42
C MET A 332 -3.51 -9.65 -4.62
N THR A 333 -3.88 -10.06 -3.39
CA THR A 333 -4.73 -9.24 -2.50
C THR A 333 -4.11 -7.86 -2.27
N LEU A 334 -2.84 -7.81 -1.85
CA LEU A 334 -2.13 -6.56 -1.56
C LEU A 334 -1.94 -5.65 -2.78
N SER A 335 -1.79 -6.22 -3.97
CA SER A 335 -1.58 -5.44 -5.19
C SER A 335 -2.87 -5.06 -5.91
N SER A 336 -3.98 -5.74 -5.64
CA SER A 336 -5.26 -5.44 -6.28
C SER A 336 -5.83 -4.07 -5.86
N GLU A 337 -5.62 -3.68 -4.60
CA GLU A 337 -6.17 -2.44 -4.03
C GLU A 337 -5.07 -1.52 -3.51
N MET A 338 -4.44 -0.81 -4.44
CA MET A 338 -3.29 0.02 -4.17
C MET A 338 -3.60 1.20 -3.23
N TRP A 339 -4.83 1.72 -3.26
CA TRP A 339 -5.22 2.88 -2.44
C TRP A 339 -5.40 2.50 -0.97
N LEU A 340 -5.95 1.33 -0.67
CA LEU A 340 -6.16 0.90 0.72
C LEU A 340 -4.95 0.19 1.30
N THR A 341 -4.03 -0.36 0.51
CA THR A 341 -2.95 -1.20 1.06
C THR A 341 -1.57 -0.63 0.77
N THR A 342 -1.13 -0.71 -0.49
CA THR A 342 0.23 -0.42 -0.90
C THR A 342 0.63 1.04 -0.66
N LEU A 343 -0.22 2.01 -0.98
CA LEU A 343 0.07 3.44 -0.77
C LEU A 343 0.17 3.80 0.73
N PRO A 344 -0.85 3.53 1.58
CA PRO A 344 -0.73 3.76 3.02
C PRO A 344 0.48 3.07 3.66
N ALA A 345 0.83 1.87 3.20
CA ALA A 345 2.00 1.17 3.70
C ALA A 345 3.32 1.86 3.33
N VAL A 346 3.47 2.33 2.09
CA VAL A 346 4.62 3.14 1.67
C VAL A 346 4.70 4.44 2.49
N GLU A 347 3.56 5.10 2.69
CA GLU A 347 3.43 6.34 3.46
C GLU A 347 3.74 6.15 4.96
N SER A 348 3.50 4.96 5.52
CA SER A 348 3.82 4.60 6.91
C SER A 348 5.28 4.85 7.27
N THR A 349 6.19 4.89 6.29
CA THR A 349 7.62 5.23 6.47
C THR A 349 7.79 6.57 7.20
N PHE A 350 6.90 7.52 6.95
CA PHE A 350 6.94 8.86 7.53
C PHE A 350 6.08 9.00 8.77
N PHE A 351 5.20 8.04 9.04
CA PHE A 351 4.31 8.08 10.19
C PHE A 351 5.06 7.77 11.49
N ASN A 352 4.64 8.42 12.58
CA ASN A 352 5.09 8.09 13.93
C ASN A 352 3.91 8.34 14.90
N PRO A 353 3.37 7.28 15.54
CA PRO A 353 2.19 7.41 16.42
C PRO A 353 2.44 8.30 17.64
N GLU A 354 3.70 8.56 17.99
CA GLU A 354 4.07 9.35 19.16
C GLU A 354 4.13 10.85 18.90
N ILE A 355 4.05 11.27 17.63
CA ILE A 355 4.06 12.67 17.25
C ILE A 355 2.62 13.18 17.24
N PRO A 356 2.28 14.18 18.07
CA PRO A 356 0.98 14.81 18.01
C PRO A 356 0.77 15.58 16.70
N CYS A 357 -0.48 15.71 16.29
CA CYS A 357 -0.89 16.34 15.03
C CYS A 357 -0.35 17.78 14.84
N ASN A 358 -0.21 18.56 15.93
CA ASN A 358 0.34 19.92 15.86
C ASN A 358 1.88 19.97 15.69
N LEU A 359 2.58 18.85 15.90
CA LEU A 359 4.03 18.71 15.77
C LEU A 359 4.46 18.02 14.46
N VAL A 360 3.52 17.66 13.59
CA VAL A 360 3.80 16.98 12.31
C VAL A 360 4.77 17.77 11.44
N SER A 361 4.70 19.10 11.42
CA SER A 361 5.67 19.92 10.66
C SER A 361 7.09 19.78 11.18
N ALA A 362 7.29 19.85 12.50
CA ALA A 362 8.60 19.67 13.12
C ALA A 362 9.15 18.27 12.83
N TRP A 363 8.28 17.26 12.75
CA TRP A 363 8.66 15.91 12.39
C TRP A 363 8.99 15.76 10.89
N MET A 364 8.17 16.29 9.98
CA MET A 364 8.27 16.03 8.54
C MET A 364 9.29 16.93 7.83
N ASN A 365 9.42 18.19 8.23
CA ASN A 365 10.28 19.15 7.51
C ASN A 365 11.76 18.69 7.43
N PRO A 366 12.38 18.18 8.51
CA PRO A 366 13.75 17.66 8.43
C PRO A 366 13.89 16.47 7.49
N ALA A 367 12.89 15.57 7.47
CA ALA A 367 12.90 14.39 6.58
C ALA A 367 13.03 14.82 5.12
N PHE A 368 12.18 15.76 4.68
CA PHE A 368 12.17 16.22 3.30
C PHE A 368 13.31 17.17 2.95
N ALA A 369 13.85 17.92 3.92
CA ALA A 369 15.09 18.67 3.72
C ALA A 369 16.30 17.75 3.41
N ILE A 370 16.28 16.50 3.90
CA ILE A 370 17.30 15.49 3.61
C ILE A 370 16.99 14.73 2.31
N ILE A 371 15.73 14.36 2.09
CA ILE A 371 15.30 13.52 0.97
C ILE A 371 15.26 14.30 -0.36
N ASN A 372 14.77 15.54 -0.36
CA ASN A 372 14.57 16.31 -1.60
C ASN A 372 15.87 16.53 -2.39
N PRO A 373 17.03 16.82 -1.79
CA PRO A 373 18.31 16.84 -2.51
C PRO A 373 18.68 15.52 -3.17
N ILE A 374 18.36 14.37 -2.55
CA ILE A 374 18.63 13.04 -3.09
C ILE A 374 17.75 12.75 -4.30
N ILE A 375 16.46 13.14 -4.24
CA ILE A 375 15.53 13.09 -5.38
C ILE A 375 16.05 13.97 -6.52
N LYS A 376 16.44 15.22 -6.25
CA LYS A 376 17.00 16.16 -7.24
C LYS A 376 18.24 15.57 -7.95
N GLN A 377 19.07 14.81 -7.22
CA GLN A 377 20.25 14.12 -7.76
C GLN A 377 19.95 12.79 -8.47
N ASN A 378 18.69 12.33 -8.45
CA ASN A 378 18.26 11.03 -8.96
C ASN A 378 19.07 9.84 -8.37
N ASN A 379 19.49 9.95 -7.09
CA ASN A 379 20.29 8.92 -6.44
C ASN A 379 19.39 7.87 -5.77
N ILE A 380 18.82 6.99 -6.61
CA ILE A 380 17.86 5.95 -6.19
C ILE A 380 18.45 5.00 -5.13
N PRO A 381 19.69 4.46 -5.24
CA PRO A 381 20.24 3.58 -4.21
C PRO A 381 20.33 4.22 -2.83
N ARG A 382 20.77 5.50 -2.76
CA ARG A 382 20.82 6.23 -1.50
C ARG A 382 19.42 6.50 -0.93
N LEU A 383 18.46 6.81 -1.80
CA LEU A 383 17.07 7.00 -1.41
C LEU A 383 16.50 5.72 -0.78
N LEU A 384 16.65 4.59 -1.46
CA LEU A 384 16.18 3.29 -0.98
C LEU A 384 16.88 2.89 0.32
N HIS A 385 18.18 3.15 0.46
CA HIS A 385 18.87 2.88 1.72
C HIS A 385 18.26 3.61 2.91
N GLY A 386 17.94 4.90 2.77
CA GLY A 386 17.34 5.66 3.87
C GLY A 386 15.91 5.24 4.19
N LEU A 387 15.10 5.00 3.15
CA LEU A 387 13.70 4.57 3.33
C LEU A 387 13.62 3.16 3.94
N SER A 388 14.44 2.22 3.46
CA SER A 388 14.52 0.86 4.02
C SER A 388 15.08 0.85 5.44
N ALA A 389 16.04 1.72 5.77
CA ALA A 389 16.55 1.82 7.13
C ALA A 389 15.49 2.35 8.11
N ARG A 390 14.58 3.21 7.65
CA ARG A 390 13.48 3.75 8.47
C ARG A 390 12.33 2.77 8.64
N GLN A 391 11.96 2.06 7.58
CA GLN A 391 10.87 1.09 7.57
C GLN A 391 11.22 -0.11 6.67
N PRO A 392 11.96 -1.10 7.19
CA PRO A 392 12.47 -2.21 6.38
C PRO A 392 11.35 -3.09 5.80
N ARG A 393 10.22 -3.19 6.51
CA ARG A 393 9.05 -3.97 6.10
C ARG A 393 8.51 -3.58 4.73
N VAL A 394 8.55 -2.29 4.38
CA VAL A 394 8.04 -1.76 3.09
C VAL A 394 9.16 -1.42 2.10
N ALA A 395 10.39 -1.85 2.38
CA ALA A 395 11.55 -1.60 1.53
C ALA A 395 11.38 -2.14 0.10
N SER A 396 10.76 -3.31 -0.03
CA SER A 396 10.46 -3.92 -1.32
C SER A 396 9.43 -3.11 -2.11
N LEU A 397 8.37 -2.60 -1.48
CA LEU A 397 7.41 -1.68 -2.12
C LEU A 397 8.10 -0.41 -2.63
N TRP A 398 9.03 0.17 -1.86
CA TRP A 398 9.82 1.32 -2.34
C TRP A 398 10.69 0.99 -3.56
N LEU A 399 11.27 -0.22 -3.63
CA LEU A 399 11.99 -0.67 -4.82
C LEU A 399 11.06 -0.85 -6.02
N GLY A 400 9.89 -1.48 -5.83
CA GLY A 400 8.86 -1.60 -6.86
C GLY A 400 8.42 -0.23 -7.40
N ALA A 401 8.13 0.71 -6.50
CA ALA A 401 7.81 2.10 -6.86
C ALA A 401 8.96 2.79 -7.60
N ALA A 402 10.22 2.52 -7.23
CA ALA A 402 11.39 3.09 -7.90
C ALA A 402 11.54 2.56 -9.31
N ILE A 403 11.38 1.25 -9.53
CA ILE A 403 11.41 0.62 -10.85
C ILE A 403 10.34 1.24 -11.76
N MET A 404 9.14 1.48 -11.20
CA MET A 404 8.01 2.05 -11.93
C MET A 404 8.07 3.59 -12.04
N GLY A 405 9.12 4.24 -11.53
CA GLY A 405 9.30 5.69 -11.60
C GLY A 405 8.29 6.50 -10.78
N ARG A 406 7.81 5.93 -9.66
CA ARG A 406 6.74 6.50 -8.83
C ARG A 406 7.21 7.02 -7.49
N SER A 407 8.42 6.69 -7.04
CA SER A 407 8.93 7.09 -5.73
C SER A 407 8.81 8.60 -5.49
N SER A 408 9.18 9.45 -6.45
CA SER A 408 9.08 10.91 -6.30
C SER A 408 7.63 11.42 -6.17
N THR A 409 6.68 10.77 -6.84
CA THR A 409 5.26 11.11 -6.74
C THR A 409 4.74 10.78 -5.36
N TYR A 410 5.01 9.58 -4.84
CA TYR A 410 4.57 9.17 -3.51
C TYR A 410 5.24 9.99 -2.42
N LEU A 411 6.54 10.29 -2.55
CA LEU A 411 7.26 11.16 -1.62
C LEU A 411 6.69 12.58 -1.62
N LYS A 412 6.29 13.11 -2.78
CA LYS A 412 5.60 14.39 -2.85
C LYS A 412 4.24 14.36 -2.14
N HIS A 413 3.47 13.28 -2.28
CA HIS A 413 2.20 13.12 -1.57
C HIS A 413 2.41 13.07 -0.05
N CYS A 414 3.42 12.31 0.41
CA CYS A 414 3.85 12.27 1.81
C CYS A 414 4.23 13.67 2.31
N GLU A 415 5.02 14.43 1.53
CA GLU A 415 5.44 15.79 1.90
C GLU A 415 4.26 16.74 2.02
N GLN A 416 3.25 16.58 1.16
CA GLN A 416 2.03 17.39 1.16
C GLN A 416 1.01 16.97 2.23
N GLY A 417 1.28 15.90 3.00
CA GLY A 417 0.37 15.38 4.00
C GLY A 417 -0.89 14.73 3.39
N MET A 418 -0.83 14.31 2.13
CA MET A 418 -1.90 13.55 1.47
C MET A 418 -1.81 12.07 1.85
N THR A 419 -1.84 11.79 3.14
CA THR A 419 -1.73 10.43 3.67
C THR A 419 -3.07 9.96 4.23
N ALA A 420 -3.59 8.85 3.71
CA ALA A 420 -4.83 8.26 4.21
C ALA A 420 -4.50 7.12 5.18
N PRO A 421 -4.97 7.15 6.44
CA PRO A 421 -4.84 6.00 7.32
C PRO A 421 -5.61 4.81 6.73
N SER A 422 -5.10 3.60 6.93
CA SER A 422 -5.76 2.39 6.46
C SER A 422 -5.61 1.27 7.46
N LEU A 423 -6.74 0.82 8.00
CA LEU A 423 -6.77 -0.32 8.92
C LEU A 423 -6.33 -1.60 8.20
N GLU A 424 -6.74 -1.77 6.94
CA GLU A 424 -6.38 -2.92 6.11
C GLU A 424 -4.88 -2.98 5.84
N ALA A 425 -4.22 -1.85 5.58
CA ALA A 425 -2.77 -1.82 5.43
C ALA A 425 -2.07 -2.30 6.71
N GLU A 426 -2.54 -1.87 7.89
CA GLU A 426 -1.97 -2.31 9.16
C GLU A 426 -2.20 -3.79 9.45
N ALA A 427 -3.41 -4.28 9.24
CA ALA A 427 -3.75 -5.69 9.44
C ALA A 427 -2.97 -6.58 8.46
N TRP A 428 -3.06 -6.28 7.17
CA TRP A 428 -2.55 -7.18 6.14
C TRP A 428 -1.05 -7.08 5.98
N MET A 429 -0.48 -5.88 6.13
CA MET A 429 0.96 -5.68 5.96
C MET A 429 1.74 -5.54 7.26
N GLY A 430 1.09 -5.32 8.41
CA GLY A 430 1.78 -5.13 9.69
C GLY A 430 2.55 -3.81 9.79
N VAL A 431 2.10 -2.78 9.06
CA VAL A 431 2.58 -1.40 9.18
C VAL A 431 1.74 -0.63 10.20
N THR A 432 2.18 0.57 10.57
CA THR A 432 1.39 1.50 11.39
C THR A 432 1.14 2.76 10.58
N THR A 433 -0.12 3.09 10.35
CA THR A 433 -0.62 4.20 9.53
C THR A 433 -1.52 5.15 10.32
N THR A 434 -2.01 4.70 11.48
CA THR A 434 -2.84 5.45 12.40
C THR A 434 -2.47 5.16 13.85
N PHE A 435 -2.79 6.08 14.75
CA PHE A 435 -2.60 5.88 16.19
C PHE A 435 -3.72 5.03 16.83
N VAL A 436 -4.85 4.85 16.15
CA VAL A 436 -6.08 4.20 16.66
C VAL A 436 -5.90 2.72 17.03
N THR A 437 -4.99 2.04 16.36
CA THR A 437 -4.72 0.60 16.54
C THR A 437 -3.67 0.32 17.61
N GLN A 438 -3.11 1.36 18.24
CA GLN A 438 -1.97 1.21 19.15
C GLN A 438 -2.43 1.03 20.61
N PRO A 439 -1.92 0.03 21.35
CA PRO A 439 -2.37 -0.27 22.70
C PRO A 439 -2.11 0.89 23.66
N PRO A 440 -3.06 1.19 24.56
CA PRO A 440 -2.89 2.18 25.61
C PRO A 440 -1.92 1.62 26.65
N GLY A 441 -0.69 2.14 26.64
CA GLY A 441 0.40 1.64 27.49
C GLY A 441 1.72 2.40 27.40
N THR A 442 1.89 3.32 26.44
CA THR A 442 3.06 4.21 26.37
C THR A 442 2.76 5.67 26.74
N TYR A 443 1.51 6.17 26.68
CA TYR A 443 1.18 7.57 27.04
C TYR A 443 -0.27 7.78 27.49
N ASP A 444 -0.46 8.94 28.16
CA ASP A 444 -1.73 9.49 28.68
C ASP A 444 -2.73 9.87 27.56
N THR A 445 -4.00 9.62 27.90
CA THR A 445 -5.34 9.60 27.25
C THR A 445 -5.65 10.16 25.85
N ASP A 446 -6.38 9.31 25.11
CA ASP A 446 -7.57 9.46 24.22
C ASP A 446 -7.57 10.27 22.91
N ALA A 447 -7.70 9.56 21.78
CA ALA A 447 -8.66 9.86 20.69
C ALA A 447 -8.77 8.66 19.72
N ASP A 448 -9.74 8.71 18.81
CA ASP A 448 -9.77 7.86 17.62
C ASP A 448 -9.71 8.68 16.31
N SER A 449 -9.66 7.99 15.17
CA SER A 449 -9.98 8.45 13.81
C SER A 449 -9.12 9.46 13.03
N PHE A 450 -7.87 9.78 13.35
CA PHE A 450 -6.97 10.43 12.37
C PHE A 450 -5.62 9.75 12.33
N GLY A 451 -4.83 9.97 11.28
CA GLY A 451 -3.50 9.36 11.20
C GLY A 451 -2.65 9.70 12.43
N TRP A 452 -2.62 10.97 12.84
CA TRP A 452 -1.78 11.46 13.94
C TRP A 452 -2.53 11.64 15.25
N LYS A 453 -1.80 11.45 16.36
CA LYS A 453 -2.33 11.56 17.72
C LYS A 453 -2.85 12.99 18.01
N PRO A 454 -3.98 13.18 18.71
CA PRO A 454 -4.36 14.49 19.25
C PRO A 454 -3.35 14.99 20.31
N PHE A 455 -3.51 16.24 20.74
CA PHE A 455 -2.80 16.80 21.90
C PHE A 455 -3.76 17.48 22.86
N GLY A 456 -3.26 17.76 24.06
CA GLY A 456 -4.03 18.42 25.10
C GLY A 456 -4.94 17.45 25.85
N SER A 457 -5.94 18.02 26.52
CA SER A 457 -6.92 17.29 27.30
C SER A 457 -8.25 18.04 27.24
N THR A 458 -9.36 17.32 27.19
CA THR A 458 -10.70 17.91 27.29
C THR A 458 -11.40 17.36 28.53
N LYS A 459 -12.43 18.07 29.02
CA LYS A 459 -13.21 17.58 30.15
C LYS A 459 -14.11 16.45 29.67
N VAL A 460 -14.31 15.45 30.51
CA VAL A 460 -15.25 14.35 30.24
C VAL A 460 -16.66 14.85 29.91
N CYS A 461 -17.13 15.94 30.55
CA CYS A 461 -18.45 16.52 30.25
C CYS A 461 -18.55 17.17 28.86
N ASP A 462 -17.42 17.39 28.20
CA ASP A 462 -17.31 18.03 26.89
C ASP A 462 -16.97 17.01 25.77
N THR A 463 -16.75 15.73 26.11
CA THR A 463 -16.55 14.66 25.12
C THR A 463 -17.87 14.18 24.53
N ASP A 464 -17.82 13.51 23.38
CA ASP A 464 -18.97 12.78 22.82
C ASP A 464 -19.57 11.79 23.83
N ILE A 465 -20.89 11.61 23.81
CA ILE A 465 -21.60 10.74 24.75
C ILE A 465 -21.17 9.28 24.63
N LEU A 466 -20.91 8.79 23.41
CA LEU A 466 -20.45 7.43 23.15
C LEU A 466 -19.06 7.21 23.74
N LEU A 467 -18.18 8.22 23.68
CA LEU A 467 -16.86 8.13 24.30
C LEU A 467 -16.97 7.99 25.83
N ARG A 468 -17.98 8.62 26.47
CA ARG A 468 -18.18 8.55 27.92
C ARG A 468 -18.55 7.15 28.39
N GLU A 469 -19.30 6.40 27.57
CA GLU A 469 -19.66 5.01 27.85
C GLU A 469 -18.42 4.09 27.88
N HIS A 470 -17.33 4.51 27.23
CA HIS A 470 -16.08 3.77 27.16
C HIS A 470 -15.02 4.17 28.22
N LEU A 471 -15.28 5.18 29.07
CA LEU A 471 -14.34 5.59 30.13
C LEU A 471 -13.99 4.45 31.11
N GLY A 472 -14.96 3.59 31.40
CA GLY A 472 -14.79 2.43 32.27
C GLY A 472 -14.02 1.27 31.63
N CYS A 473 -13.85 1.28 30.30
CA CYS A 473 -13.19 0.19 29.58
C CYS A 473 -11.67 0.16 29.85
N GLY A 474 -11.08 1.19 30.46
CA GLY A 474 -9.64 1.25 30.74
C GLY A 474 -8.78 1.20 29.48
N CYS A 475 -9.28 1.83 28.42
CA CYS A 475 -8.76 1.89 27.06
C CYS A 475 -8.60 0.49 26.40
N HIS A 476 -9.11 0.36 25.18
CA HIS A 476 -9.00 -0.84 24.34
C HIS A 476 -8.60 -0.40 22.92
N VAL A 477 -8.21 -1.34 22.08
CA VAL A 477 -7.89 -1.06 20.67
C VAL A 477 -8.76 -1.88 19.75
N LEU A 478 -8.89 -1.40 18.52
CA LEU A 478 -9.47 -2.18 17.44
C LEU A 478 -8.46 -3.22 16.96
N GLU A 479 -8.83 -4.50 17.03
CA GLU A 479 -8.04 -5.65 16.61
C GLU A 479 -8.67 -6.30 15.39
N TYR A 480 -7.83 -6.69 14.44
CA TYR A 480 -8.25 -7.41 13.24
C TYR A 480 -8.57 -8.86 13.56
N GLU A 481 -9.74 -9.35 13.15
CA GLU A 481 -10.13 -10.75 13.31
C GLU A 481 -9.95 -11.57 12.03
N GLY A 482 -10.09 -10.95 10.87
CA GLY A 482 -10.04 -11.65 9.58
C GLY A 482 -10.85 -10.99 8.48
N TRP A 483 -10.96 -11.69 7.36
CA TRP A 483 -11.65 -11.26 6.15
C TRP A 483 -12.75 -12.24 5.77
N ASP A 484 -13.88 -11.72 5.31
CA ASP A 484 -14.95 -12.52 4.72
C ASP A 484 -15.03 -12.23 3.22
N TRP A 485 -14.89 -13.27 2.39
CA TRP A 485 -15.24 -13.19 0.97
C TRP A 485 -16.75 -13.39 0.80
N GLU A 486 -17.43 -12.47 0.11
CA GLU A 486 -18.88 -12.59 -0.13
C GLU A 486 -19.16 -13.43 -1.38
N LEU A 487 -20.12 -14.36 -1.26
CA LEU A 487 -20.61 -15.18 -2.36
C LEU A 487 -21.97 -14.67 -2.85
N GLY A 488 -22.28 -14.97 -4.12
CA GLY A 488 -23.49 -14.51 -4.80
C GLY A 488 -24.79 -15.12 -4.26
N ASP A 489 -24.71 -16.15 -3.42
CA ASP A 489 -25.83 -16.74 -2.67
C ASP A 489 -26.04 -16.06 -1.29
N GLY A 490 -25.21 -15.07 -0.95
CA GLY A 490 -25.23 -14.36 0.34
C GLY A 490 -24.43 -15.05 1.44
N SER A 491 -23.89 -16.25 1.20
CA SER A 491 -22.97 -16.91 2.12
C SER A 491 -21.57 -16.29 2.07
N ARG A 492 -20.70 -16.69 3.00
CA ARG A 492 -19.36 -16.12 3.16
C ARG A 492 -18.30 -17.20 3.32
N VAL A 493 -17.08 -16.86 2.93
CA VAL A 493 -15.89 -17.68 3.18
C VAL A 493 -14.94 -16.87 4.05
N GLU A 494 -14.76 -17.34 5.29
CA GLU A 494 -13.85 -16.71 6.24
C GLU A 494 -12.40 -17.05 5.89
N ASP A 495 -11.55 -16.02 5.90
CA ASP A 495 -10.11 -16.10 5.68
C ASP A 495 -9.39 -15.39 6.84
N THR A 496 -8.61 -16.16 7.59
CA THR A 496 -7.84 -15.69 8.74
C THR A 496 -6.46 -15.15 8.37
N GLY A 497 -6.13 -15.13 7.08
CA GLY A 497 -4.89 -14.55 6.58
C GLY A 497 -3.71 -15.51 6.56
N VAL A 498 -2.58 -15.02 6.04
CA VAL A 498 -1.41 -15.85 5.73
C VAL A 498 -0.73 -16.42 6.98
N GLU A 499 -0.58 -15.64 8.06
CA GLU A 499 0.12 -16.07 9.27
C GLU A 499 -0.58 -17.26 9.95
N ALA A 500 -1.90 -17.18 10.15
CA ALA A 500 -2.69 -18.26 10.73
C ALA A 500 -2.62 -19.55 9.89
N ARG A 501 -2.61 -19.41 8.56
CA ARG A 501 -2.53 -20.55 7.63
C ARG A 501 -1.16 -21.22 7.61
N PHE A 502 -0.07 -20.46 7.71
CA PHE A 502 1.26 -21.08 7.81
C PHE A 502 1.56 -21.61 9.22
N ALA A 503 1.03 -20.98 10.28
CA ALA A 503 1.16 -21.48 11.64
C ALA A 503 0.48 -22.85 11.83
N SER A 504 -0.67 -23.07 11.18
CA SER A 504 -1.41 -24.34 11.22
C SER A 504 -0.78 -25.46 10.39
N LEU A 505 0.14 -25.14 9.46
CA LEU A 505 0.85 -26.12 8.62
C LEU A 505 2.17 -26.62 9.25
N LEU A 506 2.64 -25.99 10.33
CA LEU A 506 3.77 -26.48 11.11
C LEU A 506 3.27 -27.53 12.13
N PRO A 507 3.81 -28.75 12.16
CA PRO A 507 3.56 -29.66 13.27
C PRO A 507 3.99 -28.93 14.55
N THR A 508 3.17 -29.00 15.59
CA THR A 508 3.50 -28.52 16.94
C THR A 508 4.69 -29.32 17.49
N SER A 509 5.90 -29.03 17.01
CA SER A 509 7.12 -29.40 17.68
C SER A 509 7.20 -28.53 18.92
N ASN A 510 7.19 -29.17 20.09
CA ASN A 510 7.53 -28.56 21.37
C ASN A 510 8.91 -27.90 21.29
N CYS A 511 8.97 -26.66 20.82
CA CYS A 511 10.04 -25.74 21.11
C CYS A 511 9.51 -24.84 22.22
N ALA A 512 9.77 -25.27 23.46
CA ALA A 512 9.65 -24.40 24.61
C ALA A 512 10.36 -23.07 24.31
N SER A 513 9.61 -21.98 24.48
CA SER A 513 10.06 -20.62 24.78
C SER A 513 11.58 -20.41 24.67
N ALA A 514 12.05 -20.10 23.46
CA ALA A 514 13.24 -19.29 23.28
C ALA A 514 12.76 -17.92 22.81
N SER A 515 12.40 -17.09 23.78
CA SER A 515 12.36 -15.63 23.61
C SER A 515 13.79 -15.17 23.32
N ALA A 516 14.20 -15.33 22.06
CA ALA A 516 15.35 -14.62 21.54
C ALA A 516 14.94 -13.15 21.49
N SER A 517 15.26 -12.42 22.57
CA SER A 517 15.31 -10.97 22.58
C SER A 517 16.31 -10.54 21.52
N VAL A 518 15.84 -10.37 20.29
CA VAL A 518 16.54 -9.56 19.31
C VAL A 518 16.58 -8.18 19.95
N ALA A 519 17.76 -7.76 20.39
CA ALA A 519 17.95 -6.42 20.90
C ALA A 519 17.42 -5.46 19.83
N ALA A 520 16.33 -4.75 20.16
CA ALA A 520 15.80 -3.72 19.30
C ALA A 520 16.97 -2.78 18.94
N PRO A 521 17.18 -2.46 17.66
CA PRO A 521 18.09 -1.36 17.33
C PRO A 521 17.58 -0.16 18.10
N PHE A 522 18.45 0.47 18.91
CA PHE A 522 18.13 1.57 19.82
C PHE A 522 16.99 2.43 19.27
N SER A 523 15.78 2.21 19.78
CA SER A 523 14.63 3.06 19.46
C SER A 523 14.91 4.38 20.14
N MET A 524 15.39 5.37 19.39
CA MET A 524 15.21 6.76 19.81
C MET A 524 13.71 7.05 19.70
N CYS A 525 12.96 6.68 20.74
CA CYS A 525 11.59 7.16 20.92
C CYS A 525 11.67 8.68 20.98
N VAL A 526 11.20 9.34 19.92
CA VAL A 526 10.95 10.78 19.93
C VAL A 526 9.64 10.98 20.68
N SER A 527 9.68 10.78 21.99
CA SER A 527 8.60 11.17 22.89
C SER A 527 8.55 12.69 22.95
N CYS A 528 7.36 13.27 23.05
CA CYS A 528 7.23 14.67 23.51
C CYS A 528 8.08 14.87 24.76
N PRO A 529 8.81 15.98 24.88
CA PRO A 529 9.66 16.22 26.04
C PRO A 529 8.79 16.23 27.29
N LYS A 530 9.05 15.29 28.21
CA LYS A 530 8.55 15.40 29.59
C LYS A 530 9.07 16.72 30.15
N PRO A 531 8.27 17.47 30.95
CA PRO A 531 8.72 18.72 31.53
C PRO A 531 10.05 18.49 32.28
N GLY A 532 11.17 19.01 31.74
CA GLY A 532 12.51 18.85 32.33
C GLY A 532 13.62 18.32 31.41
N PHE A 533 13.33 17.76 30.22
CA PHE A 533 14.38 17.38 29.26
C PHE A 533 14.78 18.56 28.38
N THR A 534 15.99 19.08 28.59
CA THR A 534 16.54 20.19 27.79
C THR A 534 17.17 19.70 26.48
N SER A 535 17.08 20.54 25.44
CA SER A 535 17.67 20.41 24.09
C SER A 535 19.22 20.26 23.92
N PRO A 536 20.13 20.44 24.91
CA PRO A 536 21.59 20.47 24.69
C PRO A 536 22.24 19.22 24.09
N GLY A 537 21.58 18.06 24.09
CA GLY A 537 22.13 16.81 23.56
C GLY A 537 21.88 16.55 22.07
N LEU A 538 21.00 17.33 21.42
CA LEU A 538 20.62 17.13 20.02
C LEU A 538 21.51 17.97 19.09
N PRO A 539 21.82 17.48 17.87
CA PRO A 539 22.68 18.19 16.93
C PRO A 539 22.06 19.53 16.51
N ALA A 540 22.92 20.51 16.25
CA ALA A 540 22.50 21.78 15.67
C ALA A 540 21.99 21.57 14.24
N LEU A 541 20.93 22.30 13.88
CA LEU A 541 20.40 22.29 12.53
C LEU A 541 21.36 22.99 11.55
N PRO A 542 21.36 22.61 10.25
CA PRO A 542 22.15 23.30 9.24
C PRO A 542 21.78 24.78 9.17
N LYS A 543 22.79 25.66 9.27
CA LYS A 543 22.59 27.12 9.24
C LYS A 543 22.18 27.64 7.85
N ASP A 544 22.59 26.93 6.79
CA ASP A 544 22.37 27.32 5.39
C ASP A 544 21.40 26.37 4.66
N CYS A 545 20.35 25.92 5.34
CA CYS A 545 19.33 25.05 4.74
C CYS A 545 18.46 25.85 3.75
N GLU A 546 18.38 25.42 2.49
CA GLU A 546 17.47 26.00 1.47
C GLU A 546 15.99 25.84 1.87
N TYR A 547 15.68 24.84 2.70
CA TYR A 547 14.32 24.49 3.11
C TYR A 547 13.92 25.20 4.41
N ASN A 548 12.71 25.76 4.45
CA ASN A 548 12.14 26.36 5.66
C ASN A 548 11.72 25.28 6.67
N LEU A 549 12.65 24.91 7.56
CA LEU A 549 12.42 23.90 8.59
C LEU A 549 11.37 24.30 9.64
N TYR A 550 11.13 25.61 9.82
CA TYR A 550 10.23 26.15 10.84
C TYR A 550 8.82 26.44 10.33
N SER A 551 8.52 26.13 9.07
CA SER A 551 7.14 26.19 8.58
C SER A 551 6.26 25.22 9.36
N ASP A 552 5.12 25.68 9.84
CA ASP A 552 4.14 24.90 10.61
C ASP A 552 2.96 24.40 9.74
N GLY A 553 3.00 24.64 8.42
CA GLY A 553 1.87 24.36 7.53
C GLY A 553 1.49 22.89 7.37
N LYS A 554 2.42 21.95 7.61
CA LYS A 554 2.11 20.50 7.56
C LYS A 554 1.36 20.01 8.80
N SER A 555 1.31 20.83 9.86
CA SER A 555 0.58 20.53 11.09
C SER A 555 -0.89 20.93 11.00
N ASP A 556 -1.23 21.83 10.07
CA ASP A 556 -2.57 22.37 9.89
C ASP A 556 -3.59 21.26 9.56
N ASN A 557 -3.47 20.58 8.41
CA ASN A 557 -4.43 19.56 7.99
C ASN A 557 -4.59 18.41 9.01
N PRO A 558 -3.52 17.82 9.57
CA PRO A 558 -3.67 16.79 10.61
C PRO A 558 -4.37 17.30 11.87
N THR A 559 -4.07 18.54 12.29
CA THR A 559 -4.71 19.14 13.47
C THR A 559 -6.18 19.44 13.21
N ARG A 560 -6.50 20.03 12.05
CA ARG A 560 -7.88 20.28 11.64
C ARG A 560 -8.68 19.00 11.59
N GLY A 561 -8.16 17.97 10.94
CA GLY A 561 -8.81 16.66 10.82
C GLY A 561 -9.22 16.10 12.18
N ILE A 562 -8.27 15.96 13.11
CA ILE A 562 -8.55 15.35 14.43
C ILE A 562 -9.56 16.16 15.25
N PHE A 563 -9.47 17.50 15.23
CA PHE A 563 -10.40 18.34 15.98
C PHE A 563 -11.80 18.36 15.34
N CYS A 564 -11.91 18.38 14.00
CA CYS A 564 -13.19 18.31 13.30
C CYS A 564 -13.91 16.98 13.58
N TRP A 565 -13.18 15.89 13.75
CA TRP A 565 -13.79 14.61 14.11
C TRP A 565 -14.13 14.49 15.58
N LEU A 566 -13.24 14.91 16.48
CA LEU A 566 -13.51 14.95 17.92
C LEU A 566 -14.72 15.84 18.27
N ARG A 567 -15.06 16.77 17.37
CA ARG A 567 -16.12 17.77 17.52
C ARG A 567 -17.08 17.76 16.33
N SER A 568 -17.40 16.56 15.81
CA SER A 568 -18.36 16.39 14.72
C SER A 568 -19.72 17.04 15.04
N ASP A 569 -20.08 17.05 16.32
CA ASP A 569 -21.35 17.57 16.84
C ASP A 569 -21.25 19.01 17.36
N GLY A 570 -20.09 19.66 17.12
CA GLY A 570 -19.81 21.03 17.52
C GLY A 570 -18.78 21.15 18.64
N PHE A 571 -18.27 22.37 18.81
CA PHE A 571 -17.26 22.70 19.82
C PHE A 571 -17.90 23.19 21.12
N PRO A 572 -17.42 22.75 22.29
CA PRO A 572 -17.89 23.24 23.56
C PRO A 572 -17.47 24.71 23.78
N PRO A 573 -18.21 25.50 24.60
CA PRO A 573 -17.94 26.94 24.75
C PRO A 573 -16.54 27.30 25.28
N ASN A 574 -15.92 26.40 26.04
CA ASN A 574 -14.55 26.54 26.57
C ASN A 574 -13.47 26.32 25.49
N GLU A 575 -13.80 25.76 24.33
CA GLU A 575 -12.89 25.55 23.21
C GLU A 575 -12.98 26.66 22.16
N LYS A 576 -13.48 27.84 22.55
CA LYS A 576 -13.57 29.02 21.67
C LYS A 576 -12.27 29.40 20.98
N GLY A 577 -11.15 29.28 21.70
CA GLY A 577 -9.83 29.54 21.12
C GLY A 577 -9.43 28.53 20.03
N ILE A 578 -10.03 27.33 19.99
CA ILE A 578 -9.71 26.28 19.02
C ILE A 578 -10.51 26.48 17.73
N PHE A 579 -11.85 26.57 17.82
CA PHE A 579 -12.68 26.65 16.61
C PHE A 579 -12.55 27.99 15.87
N GLN A 580 -12.03 29.03 16.52
CA GLN A 580 -11.70 30.31 15.88
C GLN A 580 -10.27 30.37 15.33
N HIS A 581 -9.47 29.33 15.54
CA HIS A 581 -8.09 29.31 15.09
C HIS A 581 -8.01 29.17 13.56
N SER A 582 -7.03 29.83 12.96
CA SER A 582 -6.81 29.82 11.49
C SER A 582 -6.56 28.43 10.88
N TRP A 583 -6.19 27.44 11.69
CA TRP A 583 -6.05 26.05 11.24
C TRP A 583 -7.40 25.31 11.16
N ILE A 584 -8.41 25.77 11.89
CA ILE A 584 -9.75 25.14 11.93
C ILE A 584 -10.73 25.86 11.01
N VAL A 585 -10.69 27.19 10.99
CA VAL A 585 -11.58 28.00 10.15
C VAL A 585 -11.14 27.88 8.68
N ILE A 586 -11.96 27.24 7.86
CA ILE A 586 -11.85 27.32 6.41
C ILE A 586 -12.51 28.65 6.03
N ALA A 587 -11.75 29.59 5.45
CA ALA A 587 -12.36 30.79 4.90
C ALA A 587 -13.32 30.35 3.78
N ASP A 588 -14.57 30.83 3.81
CA ASP A 588 -15.44 30.81 2.63
C ASP A 588 -14.77 31.72 1.59
N ASP A 589 -13.87 31.17 0.78
CA ASP A 589 -13.39 31.83 -0.43
C ASP A 589 -14.56 31.85 -1.43
N SER A 590 -15.48 32.78 -1.21
CA SER A 590 -16.57 33.12 -2.11
C SER A 590 -16.01 33.86 -3.33
N ASP A 591 -15.34 33.14 -4.24
CA ASP A 591 -14.92 33.66 -5.55
C ASP A 591 -14.91 32.56 -6.63
N GLU A 592 -15.83 31.58 -6.57
CA GLU A 592 -16.17 30.78 -7.74
C GLU A 592 -17.38 31.40 -8.45
N GLU A 593 -17.13 31.99 -9.63
CA GLU A 593 -18.18 32.21 -10.62
C GLU A 593 -18.82 30.86 -10.92
N VAL A 594 -20.09 30.73 -10.50
CA VAL A 594 -20.92 29.55 -10.70
C VAL A 594 -21.16 29.35 -12.19
N ASP A 595 -20.44 28.40 -12.79
CA ASP A 595 -20.81 27.86 -14.09
C ASP A 595 -21.93 26.83 -13.84
N GLU A 596 -23.17 27.25 -14.11
CA GLU A 596 -24.38 26.45 -13.94
C GLU A 596 -24.29 25.18 -14.80
N ARG A 597 -24.00 24.03 -14.16
CA ARG A 597 -24.44 22.72 -14.63
C ARG A 597 -25.02 21.93 -13.48
N GLU A 598 -26.35 21.81 -13.54
CA GLU A 598 -27.19 21.00 -12.68
C GLU A 598 -26.60 19.60 -12.45
N SER A 599 -26.38 19.27 -11.17
CA SER A 599 -26.30 17.90 -10.71
C SER A 599 -27.19 17.78 -9.47
N ASP A 600 -28.27 17.05 -9.67
CA ASP A 600 -29.34 16.74 -8.74
C ASP A 600 -28.79 15.83 -7.61
N ASP A 601 -28.58 16.37 -6.40
CA ASP A 601 -28.28 15.56 -5.20
C ASP A 601 -29.35 15.78 -4.14
N SER A 602 -30.17 14.74 -3.97
CA SER A 602 -31.36 14.66 -3.12
C SER A 602 -31.04 14.29 -1.66
N THR A 603 -29.79 14.43 -1.22
CA THR A 603 -29.37 14.08 0.15
C THR A 603 -29.66 15.14 1.21
N ALA A 604 -30.01 16.37 0.83
CA ALA A 604 -30.41 17.40 1.79
C ALA A 604 -31.82 17.17 2.39
N GLY A 605 -32.74 16.57 1.64
CA GLY A 605 -34.12 16.29 2.09
C GLY A 605 -34.21 15.16 3.12
N ALA A 606 -33.39 14.12 2.99
CA ALA A 606 -33.41 12.94 3.86
C ALA A 606 -32.84 13.20 5.28
N ARG A 607 -32.20 14.36 5.51
CA ARG A 607 -31.65 14.76 6.81
C ARG A 607 -32.65 15.59 7.62
N ALA A 608 -33.62 16.24 6.98
CA ALA A 608 -34.68 17.00 7.65
C ALA A 608 -35.78 16.08 8.24
N GLU A 609 -36.18 15.02 7.52
CA GLU A 609 -37.21 14.07 8.01
C GLU A 609 -36.79 13.31 9.27
N ARG A 610 -35.49 13.04 9.47
CA ARG A 610 -35.00 12.29 10.63
C ARG A 610 -34.98 13.09 11.94
N VAL A 611 -35.07 14.42 11.87
CA VAL A 611 -35.09 15.30 13.05
C VAL A 611 -36.54 15.58 13.49
N GLU A 612 -37.50 15.63 12.57
CA GLU A 612 -38.92 15.80 12.90
C GLU A 612 -39.52 14.56 13.59
N ASP A 613 -39.11 13.34 13.20
CA ASP A 613 -39.54 12.11 13.87
C ASP A 613 -39.01 11.97 15.32
N TRP A 614 -37.92 12.66 15.68
CA TRP A 614 -37.39 12.67 17.05
C TRP A 614 -38.05 13.75 17.94
N LEU A 615 -38.54 14.84 17.33
CA LEU A 615 -39.19 15.96 18.03
C LEU A 615 -40.73 15.82 18.12
N GLY A 616 -41.34 14.92 17.34
CA GLY A 616 -42.79 14.67 17.35
C GLY A 616 -43.34 13.85 18.53
N GLY A 617 -42.52 13.55 19.54
CA GLY A 617 -42.87 12.64 20.65
C GLY A 617 -43.18 13.29 22.00
N VAL A 618 -43.14 14.62 22.12
CA VAL A 618 -43.42 15.31 23.39
C VAL A 618 -44.36 16.50 23.17
N ASN A 619 -45.65 16.22 23.05
CA ASN A 619 -46.74 17.16 23.36
C ASN A 619 -47.98 16.33 23.74
N ASP A 620 -48.13 16.07 25.03
CA ASP A 620 -49.39 16.06 25.79
C ASP A 620 -49.21 15.28 27.10
N VAL A 621 -48.66 15.95 28.11
CA VAL A 621 -49.09 15.72 29.50
C VAL A 621 -49.11 17.08 30.20
N ASP A 622 -50.32 17.63 30.37
CA ASP A 622 -50.59 18.70 31.33
C ASP A 622 -50.07 18.29 32.72
N VAL A 623 -49.03 18.96 33.21
CA VAL A 623 -48.77 19.04 34.65
C VAL A 623 -48.55 20.51 35.01
N VAL A 624 -49.61 21.07 35.59
CA VAL A 624 -49.62 22.34 36.31
C VAL A 624 -48.55 22.31 37.40
N VAL A 625 -47.56 23.20 37.32
CA VAL A 625 -46.67 23.51 38.45
C VAL A 625 -47.05 24.88 38.97
N GLU A 626 -47.72 24.90 40.14
CA GLU A 626 -47.95 26.11 40.92
C GLU A 626 -46.61 26.75 41.32
N VAL A 627 -46.48 28.04 41.04
CA VAL A 627 -45.40 28.90 41.51
C VAL A 627 -45.65 29.22 42.99
N GLN A 628 -44.78 28.74 43.88
CA GLN A 628 -44.61 29.34 45.21
C GLN A 628 -43.30 30.13 45.26
N THR A 629 -43.46 31.44 45.26
CA THR A 629 -42.47 32.41 45.73
C THR A 629 -42.40 32.37 47.26
N GLU A 630 -41.25 32.06 47.84
CA GLU A 630 -40.90 32.56 49.17
C GLU A 630 -39.48 33.12 49.19
N SER A 631 -39.43 34.45 49.29
CA SER A 631 -38.30 35.21 49.78
C SER A 631 -38.47 35.42 51.29
N CYS A 632 -37.43 35.10 52.08
CA CYS A 632 -37.12 35.68 53.39
C CYS A 632 -35.65 35.34 53.69
N ARG A 633 -34.70 36.26 53.86
CA ARG A 633 -34.71 37.70 54.11
C ARG A 633 -33.61 38.40 53.33
#